data_AF-A0A1M5GBS2-F1
#
_entry.id   AF-A0A1M5GBS2-F1
#
_cell.length_a   1.000
_cell.length_b   1.000
_cell.length_c   1.000
_cell.angle_alpha   90.00
_cell.angle_beta   90.00
_cell.angle_gamma   90.00
#
_symmetry.space_group_name_H-M   'P 1'
#
loop_
_entity.id
_entity.type
_entity.pdbx_description
1 polymer ?
#
loop_
_entity_poly.entity_id
_entity_poly.type
_entity_poly.pdbx_seq_one_letter_code
_entity_poly.pdbx_strand_id
1 'polypeptide(L)'
;MFGRFSRRRFAKLAGFSALGLASTPAKPAGGQPKPALDQNAGAGFPDGFVWGTATSAYQIEGAVDEDGRGRSIWDTFAHTPGRIADHSNGDRANDHYHRYKEDVRLIRDLGVKAYRFSIAWPRVFPQGAGAPNPKGLDFYNRLVDELLANGIEPYATLYHWDLPQALQDRVGGWQSSATSKAFGDYAGYVAERLSDRVRNFFTVNEPGRFVNFGYGWNIDAPGLKLPQAEVNQVRHHVALAHGLAVQAIRAKARAGTRVGMAENIAACVPAIDTPENIRAAEIATRELNAGFLGVILEGKYTDAFLAYAGADAPKFTAEELKIISSPNDFVGLNIYAPQFYVVASDRAPGFDVLPFPASFPHMNSEWLRIGPETIYWVPRLAAKVWKIDTIYISENGTSSSDELAADGKVYDLDRISFLRNYLTQLQRATAEGVPVRGYFLWSLMDNFEWIFGFEKRFGLYRVDFDTQGRVPKLSVSFYRDVIARNAIGI
;
A
#
# COMPACT_ATOMS: atom_id res chain seq x y z
N MET A 1 -23.68 15.02 -27.82
CA MET A 1 -24.77 14.73 -26.87
C MET A 1 -24.39 13.45 -26.15
N PHE A 2 -24.00 13.60 -24.88
CA PHE A 2 -23.32 12.59 -24.06
C PHE A 2 -24.15 11.32 -23.90
N GLY A 3 -23.59 10.16 -24.26
CA GLY A 3 -24.32 8.91 -24.18
C GLY A 3 -23.45 7.67 -24.37
N ARG A 4 -23.31 6.94 -23.26
CA ARG A 4 -22.90 5.51 -23.15
C ARG A 4 -21.40 5.20 -23.07
N PHE A 5 -20.80 5.62 -21.96
CA PHE A 5 -20.05 4.64 -21.18
C PHE A 5 -21.04 3.57 -20.68
N SER A 6 -20.98 2.35 -21.18
CA SER A 6 -21.81 1.28 -20.61
C SER A 6 -21.28 0.93 -19.21
N ARG A 7 -22.18 0.80 -18.23
CA ARG A 7 -21.87 0.35 -16.86
C ARG A 7 -20.99 -0.92 -16.84
N ARG A 8 -21.10 -1.78 -17.87
CA ARG A 8 -20.30 -3.01 -18.04
C ARG A 8 -18.81 -2.79 -18.36
N ARG A 9 -18.39 -1.66 -18.94
CA ARG A 9 -16.97 -1.42 -19.25
C ARG A 9 -16.20 -0.81 -18.08
N PHE A 10 -16.81 0.11 -17.34
CA PHE A 10 -16.16 0.74 -16.18
C PHE A 10 -16.21 -0.18 -14.93
N ALA A 11 -17.27 -0.95 -14.73
CA ALA A 11 -17.27 -2.01 -13.69
C ALA A 11 -16.23 -3.13 -13.96
N LYS A 12 -15.91 -3.39 -15.23
CA LYS A 12 -14.82 -4.30 -15.64
C LYS A 12 -13.41 -3.69 -15.52
N LEU A 13 -13.30 -2.37 -15.32
CA LEU A 13 -12.04 -1.67 -15.10
C LEU A 13 -11.68 -1.58 -13.60
N ALA A 14 -12.67 -1.64 -12.71
CA ALA A 14 -12.49 -1.60 -11.26
C ALA A 14 -12.45 -2.99 -10.56
N GLY A 15 -12.62 -4.08 -11.31
CA GLY A 15 -12.50 -5.46 -10.83
C GLY A 15 -11.99 -6.34 -11.97
N PHE A 16 -11.00 -7.19 -11.68
CA PHE A 16 -10.21 -7.93 -12.67
C PHE A 16 -11.02 -8.62 -13.78
N SER A 17 -10.38 -8.63 -14.95
CA SER A 17 -10.82 -9.06 -16.28
C SER A 17 -11.31 -10.51 -16.40
N ALA A 18 -12.29 -10.76 -17.29
CA ALA A 18 -12.39 -12.02 -18.04
C ALA A 18 -13.26 -11.92 -19.34
N LEU A 19 -12.77 -12.66 -20.35
CA LEU A 19 -13.34 -13.16 -21.62
C LEU A 19 -13.41 -12.21 -22.85
N GLY A 20 -12.75 -12.69 -23.92
CA GLY A 20 -12.52 -12.02 -25.20
C GLY A 20 -13.32 -12.61 -26.36
N LEU A 21 -12.92 -12.24 -27.58
CA LEU A 21 -12.94 -13.04 -28.83
C LEU A 21 -12.26 -12.24 -29.97
N ALA A 22 -11.77 -12.97 -30.97
CA ALA A 22 -10.65 -12.66 -31.85
C ALA A 22 -10.97 -11.82 -33.11
N SER A 23 -9.93 -11.22 -33.70
CA SER A 23 -9.77 -11.11 -35.15
C SER A 23 -8.30 -10.94 -35.57
N THR A 24 -8.00 -11.42 -36.77
CA THR A 24 -6.72 -11.81 -37.41
C THR A 24 -5.69 -10.69 -37.70
N PRO A 25 -4.41 -11.04 -37.96
CA PRO A 25 -3.30 -10.08 -38.04
C PRO A 25 -3.05 -9.54 -39.45
N ALA A 26 -2.48 -8.33 -39.54
CA ALA A 26 -1.77 -7.84 -40.72
C ALA A 26 -0.29 -7.59 -40.37
N LYS A 27 0.62 -8.05 -41.23
CA LYS A 27 2.09 -8.05 -41.06
C LYS A 27 2.73 -6.69 -41.39
N PRO A 28 3.97 -6.44 -40.91
CA PRO A 28 4.56 -5.10 -40.78
C PRO A 28 5.50 -4.73 -41.94
N ALA A 29 5.78 -3.43 -42.08
CA ALA A 29 6.91 -2.89 -42.85
C ALA A 29 7.91 -2.26 -41.88
N GLY A 30 9.20 -2.52 -42.14
CA GLY A 30 10.28 -2.41 -41.16
C GLY A 30 10.87 -1.02 -40.97
N GLY A 31 11.53 -0.87 -39.83
CA GLY A 31 12.43 0.22 -39.47
C GLY A 31 13.02 -0.08 -38.10
N GLN A 32 14.29 -0.50 -38.05
CA GLN A 32 14.99 -0.71 -36.78
C GLN A 32 15.40 0.64 -36.17
N PRO A 33 15.04 0.94 -34.91
CA PRO A 33 15.79 1.90 -34.11
C PRO A 33 16.92 1.17 -33.38
N LYS A 34 18.15 1.65 -33.54
CA LYS A 34 19.30 1.27 -32.71
C LYS A 34 18.98 1.54 -31.24
N PRO A 35 19.33 0.66 -30.29
CA PRO A 35 19.24 0.98 -28.88
C PRO A 35 20.30 2.05 -28.56
N ALA A 36 19.85 3.27 -28.28
CA ALA A 36 20.64 4.20 -27.50
C ALA A 36 20.68 3.64 -26.07
N LEU A 37 21.79 3.00 -25.71
CA LEU A 37 22.14 2.83 -24.31
C LEU A 37 22.32 4.24 -23.76
N ASP A 38 21.36 4.72 -22.97
CA ASP A 38 21.47 5.97 -22.23
C ASP A 38 22.65 5.86 -21.26
N GLN A 39 23.81 6.40 -21.66
CA GLN A 39 25.03 6.51 -20.88
C GLN A 39 24.96 7.65 -19.83
N ASN A 40 23.82 7.84 -19.18
CA ASN A 40 23.67 8.80 -18.07
C ASN A 40 22.62 8.31 -17.05
N ALA A 41 22.69 7.05 -16.65
CA ALA A 41 22.17 6.65 -15.34
C ALA A 41 23.04 7.33 -14.27
N GLY A 42 22.53 8.40 -13.65
CA GLY A 42 23.23 9.13 -12.59
C GLY A 42 23.68 8.22 -11.44
N ALA A 43 24.72 8.67 -10.73
CA ALA A 43 25.58 7.96 -9.78
C ALA A 43 24.91 7.38 -8.49
N GLY A 44 23.59 7.24 -8.45
CA GLY A 44 22.84 6.68 -7.32
C GLY A 44 21.46 7.32 -7.15
N PHE A 45 20.77 6.96 -6.07
CA PHE A 45 19.55 7.62 -5.60
C PHE A 45 19.91 9.00 -5.01
N PRO A 46 18.93 9.92 -4.87
CA PRO A 46 19.17 11.25 -4.32
C PRO A 46 19.85 11.24 -2.95
N ASP A 47 20.61 12.30 -2.64
CA ASP A 47 21.15 12.47 -1.29
C ASP A 47 20.01 12.53 -0.26
N GLY A 48 20.22 11.85 0.87
CA GLY A 48 19.19 11.73 1.92
C GLY A 48 18.01 10.82 1.55
N PHE A 49 18.13 9.99 0.49
CA PHE A 49 17.10 9.01 0.16
C PHE A 49 16.88 8.04 1.32
N VAL A 50 15.62 7.89 1.73
CA VAL A 50 15.22 7.07 2.87
C VAL A 50 15.08 5.62 2.43
N TRP A 51 15.98 4.76 2.89
CA TRP A 51 15.88 3.32 2.75
C TRP A 51 15.25 2.69 4.01
N GLY A 52 14.24 1.84 3.81
CA GLY A 52 13.55 1.18 4.90
C GLY A 52 12.90 -0.14 4.51
N THR A 53 12.32 -0.81 5.51
CA THR A 53 11.44 -1.96 5.35
C THR A 53 10.08 -1.66 5.96
N ALA A 54 9.04 -2.37 5.53
CA ALA A 54 7.69 -2.21 6.03
C ALA A 54 7.11 -3.52 6.60
N THR A 55 6.21 -3.38 7.57
CA THR A 55 5.35 -4.43 8.15
C THR A 55 4.01 -3.83 8.59
N SER A 56 3.07 -4.68 9.02
CA SER A 56 1.82 -4.26 9.66
C SER A 56 1.52 -5.06 10.92
N ALA A 57 0.78 -4.44 11.84
CA ALA A 57 0.55 -4.93 13.20
C ALA A 57 -0.07 -6.33 13.21
N TYR A 58 -1.25 -6.52 12.60
CA TYR A 58 -1.93 -7.82 12.61
C TYR A 58 -1.12 -8.92 11.92
N GLN A 59 -0.27 -8.56 10.96
CA GLN A 59 0.53 -9.53 10.22
C GLN A 59 1.75 -10.05 11.01
N ILE A 60 2.28 -9.29 11.98
CA ILE A 60 3.52 -9.65 12.69
C ILE A 60 3.42 -9.69 14.22
N GLU A 61 2.55 -8.88 14.85
CA GLU A 61 2.59 -8.66 16.30
C GLU A 61 2.24 -9.92 17.10
N GLY A 62 1.12 -10.56 16.76
CA GLY A 62 0.49 -11.54 17.63
C GLY A 62 -0.02 -10.90 18.93
N ALA A 63 -0.02 -11.69 20.01
CA ALA A 63 -0.43 -11.24 21.35
C ALA A 63 -1.82 -10.57 21.32
N VAL A 64 -2.75 -11.22 20.63
CA VAL A 64 -4.07 -10.67 20.29
C VAL A 64 -5.01 -10.52 21.49
N ASP A 65 -4.79 -11.34 22.52
CA ASP A 65 -5.55 -11.37 23.79
C ASP A 65 -4.71 -10.94 25.00
N GLU A 66 -3.57 -10.29 24.76
CA GLU A 66 -2.66 -9.83 25.82
C GLU A 66 -2.75 -8.32 26.07
N ASP A 67 -2.44 -7.94 27.31
CA ASP A 67 -2.34 -6.54 27.75
C ASP A 67 -3.51 -5.64 27.35
N GLY A 68 -4.71 -6.24 27.28
CA GLY A 68 -5.97 -5.53 27.08
C GLY A 68 -6.27 -5.12 25.64
N ARG A 69 -5.58 -5.68 24.63
CA ARG A 69 -5.96 -5.50 23.23
C ARG A 69 -7.40 -5.98 22.99
N GLY A 70 -8.19 -5.19 22.25
CA GLY A 70 -9.50 -5.62 21.74
C GLY A 70 -9.37 -6.42 20.45
N ARG A 71 -10.45 -7.10 20.05
CA ARG A 71 -10.49 -7.79 18.76
C ARG A 71 -10.61 -6.80 17.60
N SER A 72 -9.94 -7.06 16.50
CA SER A 72 -10.17 -6.43 15.20
C SER A 72 -11.14 -7.26 14.35
N ILE A 73 -11.59 -6.68 13.23
CA ILE A 73 -12.34 -7.40 12.20
C ILE A 73 -11.54 -8.58 11.61
N TRP A 74 -10.22 -8.49 11.59
CA TRP A 74 -9.36 -9.58 11.10
C TRP A 74 -9.25 -10.72 12.10
N ASP A 75 -9.28 -10.45 13.42
CA ASP A 75 -9.34 -11.49 14.44
C ASP A 75 -10.62 -12.32 14.26
N THR A 76 -11.77 -11.67 14.02
CA THR A 76 -13.04 -12.37 13.76
C THR A 76 -13.04 -13.09 12.41
N PHE A 77 -12.54 -12.45 11.36
CA PHE A 77 -12.53 -13.00 10.01
C PHE A 77 -11.63 -14.23 9.89
N ALA A 78 -10.40 -14.17 10.42
CA ALA A 78 -9.45 -15.27 10.35
C ALA A 78 -9.89 -16.51 11.15
N HIS A 79 -10.66 -16.32 12.23
CA HIS A 79 -11.27 -17.42 12.98
C HIS A 79 -12.53 -18.02 12.34
N THR A 80 -13.01 -17.45 11.23
CA THR A 80 -14.16 -18.01 10.52
C THR A 80 -13.69 -19.14 9.60
N PRO A 81 -14.23 -20.36 9.72
CA PRO A 81 -13.80 -21.50 8.89
C PRO A 81 -13.86 -21.20 7.39
N GLY A 82 -12.78 -21.54 6.68
CA GLY A 82 -12.67 -21.40 5.22
C GLY A 82 -12.39 -19.98 4.72
N ARG A 83 -12.12 -19.01 5.61
CA ARG A 83 -11.74 -17.63 5.20
C ARG A 83 -10.26 -17.46 4.90
N ILE A 84 -9.40 -18.24 5.55
CA ILE A 84 -7.95 -18.23 5.33
C ILE A 84 -7.55 -19.52 4.62
N ALA A 85 -6.74 -19.40 3.57
CA ALA A 85 -6.39 -20.50 2.65
C ALA A 85 -5.77 -21.71 3.36
N ASP A 86 -4.82 -21.48 4.28
CA ASP A 86 -4.15 -22.51 5.08
C ASP A 86 -4.79 -22.75 6.46
N HIS A 87 -5.95 -22.13 6.71
CA HIS A 87 -6.68 -22.19 7.98
C HIS A 87 -5.93 -21.61 9.20
N SER A 88 -4.87 -20.82 8.98
CA SER A 88 -4.16 -20.12 10.04
C SER A 88 -4.85 -18.83 10.49
N ASN A 89 -4.30 -18.17 11.51
CA ASN A 89 -4.74 -16.87 11.99
C ASN A 89 -3.54 -16.00 12.45
N GLY A 90 -3.82 -14.75 12.84
CA GLY A 90 -2.82 -13.78 13.29
C GLY A 90 -2.52 -13.81 14.79
N ASP A 91 -2.99 -14.81 15.54
CA ASP A 91 -2.97 -14.78 17.01
C ASP A 91 -1.56 -14.75 17.57
N ARG A 92 -0.71 -15.60 17.00
CA ARG A 92 0.73 -15.63 17.25
C ARG A 92 1.49 -14.80 16.21
N ALA A 93 1.10 -14.89 14.94
CA ALA A 93 1.81 -14.29 13.82
C ALA A 93 3.33 -14.55 13.91
N ASN A 94 4.14 -13.49 14.00
CA ASN A 94 5.58 -13.58 14.18
C ASN A 94 6.00 -13.35 15.63
N ASP A 95 5.07 -13.22 16.58
CA ASP A 95 5.39 -12.95 17.99
C ASP A 95 6.23 -11.67 18.17
N HIS A 96 6.09 -10.71 17.23
CA HIS A 96 6.85 -9.46 17.23
C HIS A 96 6.56 -8.64 18.49
N TYR A 97 5.37 -8.76 19.08
CA TYR A 97 5.03 -8.10 20.34
C TYR A 97 6.06 -8.38 21.45
N HIS A 98 6.50 -9.64 21.56
CA HIS A 98 7.53 -10.05 22.52
C HIS A 98 8.95 -9.92 21.98
N ARG A 99 9.13 -10.07 20.67
CA ARG A 99 10.44 -10.19 19.99
C ARG A 99 10.91 -8.91 19.33
N TYR A 100 10.23 -7.78 19.52
CA TYR A 100 10.52 -6.55 18.79
C TYR A 100 11.99 -6.11 18.88
N LYS A 101 12.69 -6.33 20.00
CA LYS A 101 14.13 -6.03 20.11
C LYS A 101 15.00 -6.88 19.19
N GLU A 102 14.63 -8.15 18.99
CA GLU A 102 15.29 -9.02 18.01
C GLU A 102 15.07 -8.50 16.59
N ASP A 103 13.82 -8.19 16.26
CA ASP A 103 13.47 -7.73 14.93
C ASP A 103 14.07 -6.34 14.63
N VAL A 104 14.18 -5.44 15.61
CA VAL A 104 14.89 -4.15 15.45
C VAL A 104 16.38 -4.34 15.19
N ARG A 105 17.03 -5.37 15.78
CA ARG A 105 18.41 -5.70 15.42
C ARG A 105 18.53 -6.14 13.96
N LEU A 106 17.56 -6.89 13.44
CA LEU A 106 17.56 -7.27 12.01
C LEU A 106 17.49 -6.05 11.08
N ILE A 107 16.72 -5.02 11.44
CA ILE A 107 16.63 -3.76 10.69
C ILE A 107 17.96 -3.01 10.73
N ARG A 108 18.57 -2.91 11.92
CA ARG A 108 19.89 -2.28 12.10
C ARG A 108 20.96 -2.99 11.28
N ASP A 109 21.01 -4.33 11.36
CA ASP A 109 22.03 -5.16 10.72
C ASP A 109 21.85 -5.22 9.18
N LEU A 110 20.63 -4.98 8.70
CA LEU A 110 20.34 -4.75 7.28
C LEU A 110 20.92 -3.42 6.76
N GLY A 111 21.11 -2.43 7.64
CA GLY A 111 21.72 -1.14 7.33
C GLY A 111 20.74 -0.04 6.91
N VAL A 112 19.44 -0.33 6.86
CA VAL A 112 18.39 0.69 6.61
C VAL A 112 18.29 1.67 7.77
N LYS A 113 17.76 2.86 7.50
CA LYS A 113 17.59 3.94 8.49
C LYS A 113 16.15 4.29 8.79
N ALA A 114 15.19 3.61 8.18
CA ALA A 114 13.78 3.80 8.46
C ALA A 114 13.03 2.48 8.60
N TYR A 115 12.02 2.46 9.46
CA TYR A 115 11.10 1.35 9.59
C TYR A 115 9.66 1.85 9.56
N ARG A 116 8.91 1.36 8.59
CA ARG A 116 7.47 1.59 8.50
C ARG A 116 6.72 0.45 9.19
N PHE A 117 5.97 0.76 10.24
CA PHE A 117 5.12 -0.19 10.95
C PHE A 117 3.72 0.39 11.11
N SER A 118 2.74 -0.41 11.50
CA SER A 118 1.42 0.10 11.89
C SER A 118 1.16 -0.02 13.38
N ILE A 119 0.31 0.86 13.89
CA ILE A 119 -0.19 0.84 15.27
C ILE A 119 -1.57 0.21 15.23
N ALA A 120 -1.75 -0.90 15.95
CA ALA A 120 -3.05 -1.56 16.03
C ALA A 120 -4.03 -0.68 16.80
N TRP A 121 -4.99 -0.08 16.08
CA TRP A 121 -6.10 0.65 16.67
C TRP A 121 -6.78 -0.14 17.81
N PRO A 122 -7.13 -1.43 17.66
CA PRO A 122 -7.80 -2.18 18.73
C PRO A 122 -6.87 -2.47 19.93
N ARG A 123 -5.55 -2.36 19.78
CA ARG A 123 -4.61 -2.45 20.91
C ARG A 123 -4.65 -1.17 21.75
N VAL A 124 -4.79 -0.01 21.12
CA VAL A 124 -4.84 1.31 21.79
C VAL A 124 -6.24 1.68 22.26
N PHE A 125 -7.29 1.38 21.48
CA PHE A 125 -8.69 1.56 21.85
C PHE A 125 -9.44 0.24 21.62
N PRO A 126 -9.57 -0.62 22.65
CA PRO A 126 -10.18 -1.94 22.51
C PRO A 126 -11.65 -1.89 22.02
N GLN A 127 -12.37 -0.82 22.37
CA GLN A 127 -13.75 -0.57 21.93
C GLN A 127 -13.82 0.35 20.68
N GLY A 128 -12.66 0.64 20.08
CA GLY A 128 -12.45 1.57 18.97
C GLY A 128 -12.67 3.05 19.25
N ALA A 129 -13.28 3.40 20.39
CA ALA A 129 -13.40 4.76 20.90
C ALA A 129 -13.51 4.71 22.44
N GLY A 130 -13.53 5.87 23.08
CA GLY A 130 -13.71 5.98 24.54
C GLY A 130 -12.40 5.87 25.31
N ALA A 131 -12.33 4.98 26.30
CA ALA A 131 -11.13 4.85 27.13
C ALA A 131 -9.99 4.16 26.37
N PRO A 132 -8.80 4.76 26.28
CA PRO A 132 -7.63 4.10 25.71
C PRO A 132 -7.10 3.02 26.66
N ASN A 133 -6.37 2.06 26.10
CA ASN A 133 -5.59 1.05 26.82
C ASN A 133 -4.12 1.51 26.93
N PRO A 134 -3.66 1.96 28.12
CA PRO A 134 -2.28 2.46 28.29
C PRO A 134 -1.22 1.41 27.95
N LYS A 135 -1.41 0.16 28.37
CA LYS A 135 -0.46 -0.94 28.10
C LYS A 135 -0.29 -1.20 26.61
N GLY A 136 -1.38 -1.07 25.85
CA GLY A 136 -1.35 -1.18 24.41
C GLY A 136 -0.48 -0.11 23.75
N LEU A 137 -0.55 1.13 24.23
CA LEU A 137 0.33 2.20 23.77
C LEU A 137 1.78 2.04 24.27
N ASP A 138 1.97 1.48 25.47
CA ASP A 138 3.31 1.25 26.04
C ASP A 138 4.16 0.32 25.17
N PHE A 139 3.57 -0.64 24.48
CA PHE A 139 4.28 -1.43 23.48
C PHE A 139 4.89 -0.56 22.37
N TYR A 140 4.09 0.34 21.79
CA TYR A 140 4.57 1.25 20.74
C TYR A 140 5.59 2.26 21.25
N ASN A 141 5.44 2.74 22.49
CA ASN A 141 6.49 3.55 23.14
C ASN A 141 7.82 2.79 23.19
N ARG A 142 7.82 1.55 23.67
CA ARG A 142 9.02 0.71 23.75
C ARG A 142 9.62 0.39 22.38
N LEU A 143 8.77 0.13 21.38
CA LEU A 143 9.21 -0.11 20.00
C LEU A 143 9.89 1.14 19.42
N VAL A 144 9.26 2.31 19.57
CA VAL A 144 9.83 3.59 19.11
C VAL A 144 11.16 3.89 19.80
N ASP A 145 11.24 3.69 21.11
CA ASP A 145 12.50 3.89 21.85
C ASP A 145 13.61 2.95 21.36
N GLU A 146 13.29 1.69 21.12
CA GLU A 146 14.26 0.71 20.61
C GLU A 146 14.70 1.01 19.17
N LEU A 147 13.79 1.46 18.30
CA LEU A 147 14.13 1.91 16.94
C LEU A 147 15.12 3.08 16.99
N LEU A 148 14.82 4.11 17.78
CA LEU A 148 15.66 5.29 17.90
C LEU A 148 17.01 4.97 18.56
N ALA A 149 17.04 4.10 19.57
CA ALA A 149 18.28 3.63 20.20
C ALA A 149 19.20 2.90 19.20
N ASN A 150 18.64 2.32 18.13
CA ASN A 150 19.39 1.68 17.04
C ASN A 150 19.55 2.59 15.80
N GLY A 151 19.22 3.88 15.90
CA GLY A 151 19.38 4.85 14.82
C GLY A 151 18.45 4.63 13.64
N ILE A 152 17.25 4.10 13.89
CA ILE A 152 16.22 3.83 12.90
C ILE A 152 15.07 4.82 13.11
N GLU A 153 14.73 5.58 12.08
CA GLU A 153 13.62 6.52 12.09
C GLU A 153 12.26 5.79 11.98
N PRO A 154 11.34 6.02 12.92
CA PRO A 154 10.02 5.40 12.89
C PRO A 154 9.08 6.11 11.91
N TYR A 155 8.41 5.32 11.07
CA TYR A 155 7.32 5.75 10.18
C TYR A 155 6.04 5.00 10.57
N ALA A 156 5.13 5.66 11.28
CA ALA A 156 3.96 4.99 11.85
C ALA A 156 2.74 5.07 10.92
N THR A 157 2.10 3.93 10.66
CA THR A 157 0.81 3.84 9.95
C THR A 157 -0.31 3.66 10.98
N LEU A 158 -1.31 4.54 10.97
CA LEU A 158 -2.36 4.53 12.01
C LEU A 158 -3.45 3.50 11.76
N TYR A 159 -3.74 3.17 10.50
CA TYR A 159 -4.68 2.12 10.14
C TYR A 159 -4.12 1.22 9.05
N HIS A 160 -3.99 -0.06 9.38
CA HIS A 160 -3.62 -1.12 8.43
C HIS A 160 -4.62 -2.27 8.54
N TRP A 161 -5.87 -1.97 8.17
CA TRP A 161 -7.00 -2.89 7.97
C TRP A 161 -7.61 -3.52 9.23
N ASP A 162 -6.95 -3.37 10.36
CA ASP A 162 -7.29 -3.95 11.66
C ASP A 162 -8.32 -3.12 12.44
N LEU A 163 -9.44 -2.74 11.80
CA LEU A 163 -10.54 -2.02 12.46
C LEU A 163 -11.01 -2.74 13.74
N PRO A 164 -11.18 -2.04 14.88
CA PRO A 164 -11.76 -2.63 16.08
C PRO A 164 -13.13 -3.26 15.81
N GLN A 165 -13.31 -4.53 16.15
CA GLN A 165 -14.56 -5.28 15.93
C GLN A 165 -15.75 -4.59 16.59
N ALA A 166 -15.56 -3.96 17.76
CA ALA A 166 -16.60 -3.20 18.44
C ALA A 166 -17.19 -2.06 17.59
N LEU A 167 -16.41 -1.43 16.69
CA LEU A 167 -16.93 -0.45 15.74
C LEU A 167 -17.69 -1.11 14.60
N GLN A 168 -17.23 -2.26 14.13
CA GLN A 168 -17.96 -3.06 13.15
C GLN A 168 -19.34 -3.46 13.68
N ASP A 169 -19.41 -3.95 14.92
CA ASP A 169 -20.65 -4.44 15.52
C ASP A 169 -21.62 -3.32 15.88
N ARG A 170 -21.12 -2.21 16.44
CA ARG A 170 -21.98 -1.13 16.95
C ARG A 170 -22.52 -0.21 15.85
N VAL A 171 -21.70 0.09 14.83
CA VAL A 171 -22.04 1.10 13.82
C VAL A 171 -21.82 0.64 12.37
N GLY A 172 -21.52 -0.64 12.15
CA GLY A 172 -21.29 -1.18 10.79
C GLY A 172 -19.91 -0.89 10.23
N GLY A 173 -18.95 -0.48 11.07
CA GLY A 173 -17.58 -0.19 10.67
C GLY A 173 -17.50 1.02 9.75
N TRP A 174 -16.81 0.90 8.61
CA TRP A 174 -16.65 2.01 7.67
C TRP A 174 -17.94 2.41 6.93
N GLN A 175 -19.05 1.68 7.11
CA GLN A 175 -20.37 2.11 6.63
C GLN A 175 -20.90 3.36 7.36
N SER A 176 -20.32 3.73 8.51
CA SER A 176 -20.74 4.90 9.29
C SER A 176 -19.63 5.94 9.42
N SER A 177 -19.99 7.22 9.23
CA SER A 177 -19.10 8.35 9.49
C SER A 177 -18.73 8.51 10.97
N ALA A 178 -19.44 7.83 11.89
CA ALA A 178 -19.03 7.72 13.28
C ALA A 178 -17.65 7.02 13.41
N THR A 179 -17.36 6.05 12.54
CA THR A 179 -16.04 5.41 12.46
C THR A 179 -14.98 6.38 11.94
N SER A 180 -15.32 7.26 10.98
CA SER A 180 -14.42 8.32 10.52
C SER A 180 -14.04 9.28 11.64
N LYS A 181 -15.01 9.69 12.46
CA LYS A 181 -14.78 10.55 13.64
C LYS A 181 -13.92 9.85 14.69
N ALA A 182 -14.26 8.61 15.04
CA ALA A 182 -13.49 7.80 15.98
C ALA A 182 -12.04 7.62 15.53
N PHE A 183 -11.82 7.43 14.22
CA PHE A 183 -10.48 7.34 13.65
C PHE A 183 -9.69 8.64 13.79
N GLY A 184 -10.32 9.80 13.55
CA GLY A 184 -9.70 11.10 13.78
C GLY A 184 -9.29 11.31 15.24
N ASP A 185 -10.16 10.95 16.19
CA ASP A 185 -9.87 11.04 17.63
C ASP A 185 -8.69 10.14 18.03
N TYR A 186 -8.70 8.89 17.56
CA TYR A 186 -7.61 7.93 17.75
C TYR A 186 -6.29 8.44 17.16
N ALA A 187 -6.30 8.93 15.91
CA ALA A 187 -5.14 9.45 15.23
C ALA A 187 -4.51 10.62 16.00
N GLY A 188 -5.34 11.57 16.43
CA GLY A 188 -4.89 12.69 17.26
C GLY A 188 -4.33 12.24 18.61
N TYR A 189 -4.96 11.26 19.28
CA TYR A 189 -4.50 10.72 20.56
C TYR A 189 -3.12 10.06 20.47
N VAL A 190 -2.90 9.25 19.42
CA VAL A 190 -1.62 8.57 19.17
C VAL A 190 -0.54 9.59 18.82
N ALA A 191 -0.84 10.51 17.91
CA ALA A 191 0.13 11.53 17.50
C ALA A 191 0.53 12.43 18.66
N GLU A 192 -0.39 12.85 19.54
CA GLU A 192 -0.07 13.63 20.75
C GLU A 192 1.02 12.97 21.61
N ARG A 193 1.03 11.64 21.68
CA ARG A 193 1.89 10.85 22.59
C ARG A 193 3.18 10.34 21.97
N LEU A 194 3.21 10.18 20.66
CA LEU A 194 4.36 9.63 19.96
C LEU A 194 5.08 10.65 19.08
N SER A 195 4.48 11.81 18.76
CA SER A 195 5.07 12.78 17.82
C SER A 195 6.29 13.54 18.34
N ASP A 196 6.63 13.39 19.63
CA ASP A 196 7.93 13.81 20.15
C ASP A 196 9.09 13.01 19.53
N ARG A 197 8.82 11.78 19.09
CA ARG A 197 9.81 10.82 18.56
C ARG A 197 9.48 10.32 17.14
N VAL A 198 8.20 10.23 16.79
CA VAL A 198 7.70 9.82 15.47
C VAL A 198 7.34 11.05 14.66
N ARG A 199 8.13 11.35 13.62
CA ARG A 199 7.92 12.56 12.80
C ARG A 199 7.08 12.32 11.55
N ASN A 200 6.81 11.07 11.19
CA ASN A 200 6.13 10.72 9.95
C ASN A 200 4.96 9.76 10.23
N PHE A 201 3.74 10.21 9.93
CA PHE A 201 2.54 9.40 10.08
C PHE A 201 1.86 9.15 8.73
N PHE A 202 1.61 7.89 8.41
CA PHE A 202 0.64 7.49 7.40
C PHE A 202 -0.72 7.31 8.08
N THR A 203 -1.79 7.93 7.61
CA THR A 203 -3.11 7.74 8.22
C THR A 203 -3.65 6.35 7.93
N VAL A 204 -3.80 6.00 6.65
CA VAL A 204 -4.48 4.80 6.18
C VAL A 204 -3.61 4.09 5.15
N ASN A 205 -3.61 2.75 5.19
CA ASN A 205 -2.99 1.89 4.20
C ASN A 205 -4.03 1.31 3.22
N GLU A 206 -3.78 1.46 1.93
CA GLU A 206 -4.52 0.85 0.81
C GLU A 206 -6.06 0.91 0.95
N PRO A 207 -6.67 2.10 1.10
CA PRO A 207 -8.12 2.17 1.20
C PRO A 207 -8.83 1.66 -0.06
N GLY A 208 -8.20 1.73 -1.24
CA GLY A 208 -8.64 1.02 -2.45
C GLY A 208 -8.87 -0.48 -2.22
N ARG A 209 -7.92 -1.14 -1.57
CA ARG A 209 -7.92 -2.58 -1.32
C ARG A 209 -9.00 -2.97 -0.32
N PHE A 210 -8.91 -2.50 0.93
CA PHE A 210 -9.78 -3.03 1.98
C PHE A 210 -11.26 -2.64 1.79
N VAL A 211 -11.57 -1.53 1.11
CA VAL A 211 -12.96 -1.18 0.80
C VAL A 211 -13.54 -2.12 -0.24
N ASN A 212 -12.85 -2.32 -1.38
CA ASN A 212 -13.39 -3.18 -2.43
C ASN A 212 -13.43 -4.65 -2.00
N PHE A 213 -12.34 -5.15 -1.42
CA PHE A 213 -12.21 -6.57 -1.05
C PHE A 213 -12.99 -6.92 0.21
N GLY A 214 -13.00 -6.01 1.20
CA GLY A 214 -13.65 -6.24 2.50
C GLY A 214 -15.14 -5.95 2.51
N TYR A 215 -15.58 -4.89 1.84
CA TYR A 215 -16.98 -4.44 1.86
C TYR A 215 -17.76 -4.78 0.60
N GLY A 216 -17.10 -5.00 -0.54
CA GLY A 216 -17.76 -5.27 -1.82
C GLY A 216 -17.71 -6.73 -2.27
N TRP A 217 -16.54 -7.37 -2.16
CA TRP A 217 -16.30 -8.67 -2.80
C TRP A 217 -16.30 -9.87 -1.85
N ASN A 218 -16.45 -9.64 -0.53
CA ASN A 218 -16.43 -10.69 0.48
C ASN A 218 -15.13 -11.52 0.46
N ILE A 219 -14.01 -10.90 0.11
CA ILE A 219 -12.69 -11.55 0.02
C ILE A 219 -11.91 -11.32 1.30
N ASP A 220 -11.76 -10.06 1.72
CA ASP A 220 -11.01 -9.68 2.92
C ASP A 220 -11.98 -9.36 4.08
N ALA A 221 -11.46 -9.13 5.30
CA ALA A 221 -12.29 -8.66 6.41
C ALA A 221 -12.94 -7.30 6.10
N PRO A 222 -14.20 -7.03 6.52
CA PRO A 222 -15.06 -7.86 7.37
C PRO A 222 -15.86 -8.97 6.63
N GLY A 223 -15.58 -9.24 5.35
CA GLY A 223 -16.25 -10.29 4.60
C GLY A 223 -17.69 -9.94 4.22
N LEU A 224 -17.91 -8.70 3.76
CA LEU A 224 -19.23 -8.23 3.32
C LEU A 224 -19.32 -8.18 1.79
N LYS A 225 -20.56 -8.25 1.30
CA LYS A 225 -20.92 -8.10 -0.11
C LYS A 225 -22.01 -7.04 -0.25
N LEU A 226 -21.66 -5.80 0.03
CA LEU A 226 -22.60 -4.69 0.04
C LEU A 226 -23.01 -4.28 -1.39
N PRO A 227 -24.21 -3.68 -1.56
CA PRO A 227 -24.57 -2.98 -2.79
C PRO A 227 -23.56 -1.88 -3.15
N GLN A 228 -23.40 -1.59 -4.45
CA GLN A 228 -22.38 -0.64 -4.92
C GLN A 228 -22.55 0.77 -4.32
N ALA A 229 -23.79 1.24 -4.11
CA ALA A 229 -24.05 2.51 -3.44
C ALA A 229 -23.44 2.56 -2.03
N GLU A 230 -23.55 1.48 -1.27
CA GLU A 230 -22.99 1.37 0.08
C GLU A 230 -21.46 1.26 0.05
N VAL A 231 -20.89 0.50 -0.90
CA VAL A 231 -19.42 0.45 -1.09
C VAL A 231 -18.86 1.84 -1.42
N ASN A 232 -19.56 2.61 -2.25
CA ASN A 232 -19.16 3.98 -2.56
C ASN A 232 -19.31 4.91 -1.35
N GLN A 233 -20.33 4.70 -0.50
CA GLN A 233 -20.46 5.44 0.75
C GLN A 233 -19.34 5.09 1.75
N VAL A 234 -18.96 3.81 1.87
CA VAL A 234 -17.80 3.35 2.65
C VAL A 234 -16.52 4.05 2.18
N ARG A 235 -16.30 4.11 0.86
CA ARG A 235 -15.18 4.84 0.24
C ARG A 235 -15.17 6.31 0.67
N HIS A 236 -16.33 6.97 0.69
CA HIS A 236 -16.44 8.36 1.16
C HIS A 236 -16.07 8.50 2.64
N HIS A 237 -16.58 7.62 3.51
CA HIS A 237 -16.29 7.67 4.94
C HIS A 237 -14.81 7.40 5.26
N VAL A 238 -14.14 6.54 4.51
CA VAL A 238 -12.70 6.30 4.65
C VAL A 238 -11.89 7.52 4.21
N ALA A 239 -12.25 8.16 3.10
CA ALA A 239 -11.63 9.42 2.69
C ALA A 239 -11.85 10.52 3.75
N LEU A 240 -13.05 10.61 4.32
CA LEU A 240 -13.36 11.54 5.40
C LEU A 240 -12.51 11.25 6.65
N ALA A 241 -12.30 9.98 6.97
CA ALA A 241 -11.47 9.54 8.08
C ALA A 241 -10.01 9.99 7.91
N HIS A 242 -9.45 9.87 6.69
CA HIS A 242 -8.13 10.42 6.37
C HIS A 242 -8.06 11.92 6.67
N GLY A 243 -9.00 12.71 6.14
CA GLY A 243 -9.04 14.16 6.36
C GLY A 243 -9.15 14.55 7.83
N LEU A 244 -10.03 13.87 8.59
CA LEU A 244 -10.18 14.07 10.03
C LEU A 244 -8.91 13.71 10.81
N ALA A 245 -8.23 12.63 10.42
CA ALA A 245 -6.96 12.24 11.03
C ALA A 245 -5.86 13.27 10.74
N VAL A 246 -5.74 13.79 9.51
CA VAL A 246 -4.81 14.87 9.18
C VAL A 246 -5.06 16.08 10.08
N GLN A 247 -6.31 16.54 10.19
CA GLN A 247 -6.65 17.69 11.05
C GLN A 247 -6.33 17.42 12.53
N ALA A 248 -6.66 16.23 13.04
CA ALA A 248 -6.41 15.87 14.43
C ALA A 248 -4.90 15.79 14.75
N ILE A 249 -4.09 15.25 13.83
CA ILE A 249 -2.64 15.20 13.96
C ILE A 249 -2.07 16.62 13.97
N ARG A 250 -2.49 17.49 13.06
CA ARG A 250 -2.04 18.90 13.06
C ARG A 250 -2.38 19.65 14.34
N ALA A 251 -3.54 19.36 14.93
CA ALA A 251 -3.98 20.00 16.16
C ALA A 251 -3.22 19.52 17.40
N LYS A 252 -2.75 18.27 17.43
CA LYS A 252 -2.23 17.64 18.65
C LYS A 252 -0.75 17.24 18.61
N ALA A 253 -0.17 17.07 17.42
CA ALA A 253 1.21 16.62 17.29
C ALA A 253 2.22 17.75 17.51
N ARG A 254 3.47 17.39 17.79
CA ARG A 254 4.59 18.34 17.89
C ARG A 254 4.84 19.01 16.54
N ALA A 255 5.32 20.25 16.60
CA ALA A 255 5.71 21.00 15.40
C ALA A 255 6.74 20.23 14.56
N GLY A 256 6.58 20.26 13.24
CA GLY A 256 7.42 19.50 12.31
C GLY A 256 6.96 18.06 12.07
N THR A 257 5.89 17.60 12.72
CA THR A 257 5.26 16.31 12.38
C THR A 257 4.67 16.37 10.99
N ARG A 258 5.01 15.37 10.16
CA ARG A 258 4.50 15.19 8.80
C ARG A 258 3.45 14.10 8.72
N VAL A 259 2.46 14.29 7.86
CA VAL A 259 1.34 13.36 7.65
C VAL A 259 1.00 13.19 6.17
N GLY A 260 0.69 11.96 5.79
CA GLY A 260 0.16 11.57 4.49
C GLY A 260 -0.64 10.26 4.58
N MET A 261 -1.01 9.69 3.44
CA MET A 261 -1.60 8.34 3.36
C MET A 261 -0.70 7.41 2.56
N ALA A 262 -0.92 6.09 2.65
CA ALA A 262 -0.32 5.10 1.76
C ALA A 262 -1.43 4.43 0.94
N GLU A 263 -1.37 4.48 -0.38
CA GLU A 263 -2.38 3.88 -1.26
C GLU A 263 -1.77 2.87 -2.23
N ASN A 264 -2.50 1.78 -2.48
CA ASN A 264 -2.30 0.89 -3.63
C ASN A 264 -2.92 1.55 -4.84
N ILE A 265 -2.16 2.46 -5.44
CA ILE A 265 -2.63 3.23 -6.58
C ILE A 265 -3.02 2.29 -7.73
N ALA A 266 -4.10 2.62 -8.43
CA ALA A 266 -4.42 2.00 -9.71
C ALA A 266 -3.27 2.29 -10.71
N ALA A 267 -2.32 1.36 -10.76
CA ALA A 267 -1.02 1.51 -11.42
C ALA A 267 -1.17 1.49 -12.94
N CYS A 268 -1.36 2.68 -13.51
CA CYS A 268 -1.45 2.92 -14.94
C CYS A 268 -0.04 3.10 -15.53
N VAL A 269 0.23 2.36 -16.60
CA VAL A 269 1.52 2.38 -17.31
C VAL A 269 1.24 2.58 -18.81
N PRO A 270 1.87 3.55 -19.49
CA PRO A 270 1.76 3.64 -20.94
C PRO A 270 2.35 2.35 -21.56
N ALA A 271 1.59 1.67 -22.41
CA ALA A 271 2.06 0.42 -23.04
C ALA A 271 3.23 0.65 -24.01
N ILE A 272 3.32 1.86 -24.55
CA ILE A 272 4.38 2.33 -25.43
C ILE A 272 4.65 3.79 -25.05
N ASP A 273 5.92 4.16 -24.88
CA ASP A 273 6.36 5.48 -24.39
C ASP A 273 6.25 6.59 -25.46
N THR A 274 5.11 6.70 -26.15
CA THR A 274 4.81 7.83 -27.05
C THR A 274 4.10 8.96 -26.30
N PRO A 275 4.22 10.23 -26.74
CA PRO A 275 3.53 11.35 -26.11
C PRO A 275 2.02 11.14 -25.92
N GLU A 276 1.36 10.52 -26.90
CA GLU A 276 -0.09 10.25 -26.88
C GLU A 276 -0.45 9.21 -25.82
N ASN A 277 0.31 8.12 -25.74
CA ASN A 277 0.08 7.06 -24.74
C ASN A 277 0.44 7.51 -23.33
N ILE A 278 1.48 8.33 -23.16
CA ILE A 278 1.80 8.97 -21.88
C ILE A 278 0.65 9.87 -21.44
N ARG A 279 0.12 10.69 -22.36
CA ARG A 279 -1.04 11.54 -22.08
C ARG A 279 -2.28 10.70 -21.73
N ALA A 280 -2.50 9.59 -22.41
CA ALA A 280 -3.58 8.65 -22.11
C ALA A 280 -3.40 8.04 -20.70
N ALA A 281 -2.19 7.66 -20.32
CA ALA A 281 -1.87 7.15 -18.99
C ALA A 281 -2.03 8.23 -17.90
N GLU A 282 -1.76 9.50 -18.17
CA GLU A 282 -2.08 10.62 -17.25
C GLU A 282 -3.59 10.72 -16.98
N ILE A 283 -4.40 10.66 -18.05
CA ILE A 283 -5.86 10.69 -17.94
C ILE A 283 -6.36 9.45 -17.18
N ALA A 284 -5.86 8.26 -17.52
CA ALA A 284 -6.21 7.01 -16.84
C ALA A 284 -5.84 7.06 -15.35
N THR A 285 -4.64 7.55 -15.02
CA THR A 285 -4.17 7.71 -13.64
C THR A 285 -5.14 8.58 -12.84
N ARG A 286 -5.57 9.72 -13.39
CA ARG A 286 -6.53 10.60 -12.72
C ARG A 286 -7.89 9.93 -12.52
N GLU A 287 -8.46 9.37 -13.58
CA GLU A 287 -9.86 8.89 -13.54
C GLU A 287 -10.03 7.54 -12.83
N LEU A 288 -9.08 6.61 -12.95
CA LEU A 288 -9.15 5.31 -12.26
C LEU A 288 -8.86 5.42 -10.76
N ASN A 289 -8.16 6.48 -10.33
CA ASN A 289 -7.90 6.77 -8.92
C ASN A 289 -8.84 7.84 -8.32
N ALA A 290 -9.85 8.29 -9.07
CA ALA A 290 -10.77 9.36 -8.65
C ALA A 290 -11.51 9.06 -7.33
N GLY A 291 -11.74 7.78 -7.04
CA GLY A 291 -12.48 7.35 -5.86
C GLY A 291 -11.74 7.50 -4.52
N PHE A 292 -10.40 7.61 -4.53
CA PHE A 292 -9.60 7.76 -3.30
C PHE A 292 -8.55 8.87 -3.45
N LEU A 293 -7.40 8.59 -4.09
CA LEU A 293 -6.36 9.61 -4.27
C LEU A 293 -6.91 10.89 -4.93
N GLY A 294 -7.76 10.75 -5.95
CA GLY A 294 -8.37 11.90 -6.61
C GLY A 294 -9.20 12.76 -5.67
N VAL A 295 -10.17 12.18 -4.96
CA VAL A 295 -11.02 12.96 -4.03
C VAL A 295 -10.22 13.53 -2.85
N ILE A 296 -9.22 12.81 -2.35
CA ILE A 296 -8.38 13.28 -1.24
C ILE A 296 -7.47 14.43 -1.68
N LEU A 297 -6.84 14.35 -2.87
CA LEU A 297 -5.90 15.37 -3.31
C LEU A 297 -6.58 16.56 -4.00
N GLU A 298 -7.78 16.39 -4.55
CA GLU A 298 -8.51 17.46 -5.26
C GLU A 298 -9.70 18.05 -4.46
N GLY A 299 -10.18 17.38 -3.41
CA GLY A 299 -11.37 17.81 -2.66
C GLY A 299 -12.67 17.72 -3.46
N LYS A 300 -12.71 16.85 -4.47
CA LYS A 300 -13.91 16.62 -5.30
C LYS A 300 -13.84 15.25 -5.97
N TYR A 301 -15.01 14.65 -6.20
CA TYR A 301 -15.13 13.55 -7.14
C TYR A 301 -15.14 14.10 -8.58
N THR A 302 -14.54 13.37 -9.52
CA THR A 302 -14.57 13.78 -10.94
C THR A 302 -15.97 13.59 -11.51
N ASP A 303 -16.33 14.40 -12.51
CA ASP A 303 -17.60 14.25 -13.22
C ASP A 303 -17.72 12.86 -13.86
N ALA A 304 -16.61 12.30 -14.34
CA ALA A 304 -16.59 10.95 -14.90
C ALA A 304 -16.86 9.88 -13.83
N PHE A 305 -16.31 10.02 -12.62
CA PHE A 305 -16.62 9.14 -11.49
C PHE A 305 -18.10 9.22 -11.10
N LEU A 306 -18.64 10.43 -10.96
CA LEU A 306 -20.05 10.63 -10.60
C LEU A 306 -21.00 10.12 -11.69
N ALA A 307 -20.70 10.37 -12.97
CA ALA A 307 -21.48 9.86 -14.09
C ALA A 307 -21.42 8.33 -14.18
N TYR A 308 -20.26 7.72 -13.91
CA TYR A 308 -20.12 6.27 -13.83
C TYR A 308 -20.97 5.69 -12.71
N ALA A 309 -20.84 6.22 -11.49
CA ALA A 309 -21.54 5.72 -10.32
C ALA A 309 -23.05 5.93 -10.43
N GLY A 310 -23.50 7.04 -11.03
CA GLY A 310 -24.92 7.33 -11.26
C GLY A 310 -25.70 7.31 -9.95
N ALA A 311 -26.70 6.42 -9.84
CA ALA A 311 -27.50 6.26 -8.63
C ALA A 311 -26.70 5.69 -7.44
N ASP A 312 -25.58 5.03 -7.71
CA ASP A 312 -24.68 4.47 -6.71
C ASP A 312 -23.59 5.47 -6.26
N ALA A 313 -23.66 6.74 -6.68
CA ALA A 313 -22.70 7.76 -6.26
C ALA A 313 -22.74 7.96 -4.73
N PRO A 314 -21.58 8.24 -4.09
CA PRO A 314 -21.56 8.54 -2.67
C PRO A 314 -22.35 9.83 -2.39
N LYS A 315 -22.99 9.87 -1.23
CA LYS A 315 -23.56 11.11 -0.70
C LYS A 315 -22.48 11.85 0.08
N PHE A 316 -22.31 13.13 -0.22
CA PHE A 316 -21.27 13.98 0.37
C PHE A 316 -21.75 15.42 0.49
N THR A 317 -21.14 16.15 1.42
CA THR A 317 -21.30 17.59 1.60
C THR A 317 -20.04 18.35 1.20
N ALA A 318 -20.18 19.65 0.92
CA ALA A 318 -19.01 20.51 0.65
C ALA A 318 -18.06 20.60 1.85
N GLU A 319 -18.59 20.50 3.07
CA GLU A 319 -17.78 20.50 4.30
C GLU A 319 -16.96 19.22 4.43
N GLU A 320 -17.56 18.05 4.18
CA GLU A 320 -16.82 16.78 4.16
C GLU A 320 -15.72 16.79 3.11
N LEU A 321 -15.99 17.27 1.89
CA LEU A 321 -14.98 17.38 0.84
C LEU A 321 -13.80 18.28 1.24
N LYS A 322 -14.07 19.41 1.92
CA LYS A 322 -13.03 20.28 2.47
C LYS A 322 -12.19 19.59 3.55
N ILE A 323 -12.82 18.77 4.40
CA ILE A 323 -12.11 17.96 5.40
C ILE A 323 -11.24 16.91 4.71
N ILE A 324 -11.80 16.18 3.75
CA ILE A 324 -11.14 15.13 2.96
C ILE A 324 -9.85 15.66 2.32
N SER A 325 -9.89 16.87 1.76
CA SER A 325 -8.73 17.51 1.13
C SER A 325 -7.86 18.33 2.08
N SER A 326 -7.79 17.93 3.35
CA SER A 326 -6.83 18.54 4.27
C SER A 326 -5.40 18.33 3.73
N PRO A 327 -4.52 19.36 3.71
CA PRO A 327 -3.23 19.27 3.05
C PRO A 327 -2.29 18.19 3.61
N ASN A 328 -1.81 17.32 2.73
CA ASN A 328 -0.83 16.28 3.02
C ASN A 328 0.61 16.82 2.82
N ASP A 329 1.56 16.34 3.63
CA ASP A 329 2.99 16.67 3.45
C ASP A 329 3.68 15.74 2.46
N PHE A 330 3.14 14.54 2.26
CA PHE A 330 3.66 13.52 1.37
C PHE A 330 2.56 12.55 0.94
N VAL A 331 2.84 11.77 -0.10
CA VAL A 331 2.01 10.64 -0.52
C VAL A 331 2.83 9.35 -0.53
N GLY A 332 2.36 8.34 0.19
CA GLY A 332 2.85 6.97 0.10
C GLY A 332 2.18 6.23 -1.05
N LEU A 333 2.98 5.58 -1.89
CA LEU A 333 2.50 4.71 -2.96
C LEU A 333 2.99 3.29 -2.74
N ASN A 334 2.05 2.36 -2.61
CA ASN A 334 2.31 0.92 -2.65
C ASN A 334 2.29 0.50 -4.12
N ILE A 335 3.43 0.05 -4.64
CA ILE A 335 3.62 -0.24 -6.07
C ILE A 335 4.26 -1.62 -6.20
N TYR A 336 3.52 -2.56 -6.76
CA TYR A 336 3.97 -3.96 -6.94
C TYR A 336 4.04 -4.37 -8.41
N ALA A 337 2.99 -4.06 -9.17
CA ALA A 337 2.81 -4.52 -10.53
C ALA A 337 2.01 -3.49 -11.34
N PRO A 338 2.16 -3.44 -12.67
CA PRO A 338 1.21 -2.73 -13.51
C PRO A 338 -0.18 -3.35 -13.33
N GLN A 339 -1.17 -2.53 -12.96
CA GLN A 339 -2.57 -2.94 -12.95
C GLN A 339 -3.21 -2.70 -14.31
N PHE A 340 -2.78 -1.66 -15.02
CA PHE A 340 -3.33 -1.25 -16.30
C PHE A 340 -2.22 -0.81 -17.26
N TYR A 341 -2.04 -1.54 -18.37
CA TYR A 341 -1.35 -0.98 -19.53
C TYR A 341 -2.32 -0.15 -20.36
N VAL A 342 -1.90 1.06 -20.71
CA VAL A 342 -2.78 2.08 -21.28
C VAL A 342 -2.25 2.52 -22.65
N VAL A 343 -3.16 2.68 -23.61
CA VAL A 343 -2.89 3.30 -24.91
C VAL A 343 -3.87 4.44 -25.19
N ALA A 344 -3.47 5.37 -26.04
CA ALA A 344 -4.32 6.46 -26.51
C ALA A 344 -5.53 5.93 -27.28
N SER A 345 -6.65 6.64 -27.15
CA SER A 345 -7.89 6.33 -27.85
C SER A 345 -8.56 7.61 -28.31
N ASP A 346 -9.07 7.64 -29.54
CA ASP A 346 -9.86 8.76 -30.05
C ASP A 346 -11.26 8.85 -29.41
N ARG A 347 -11.64 7.82 -28.62
CA ARG A 347 -12.91 7.78 -27.90
C ARG A 347 -12.74 8.32 -26.49
N ALA A 348 -13.76 9.01 -25.98
CA ALA A 348 -13.83 9.34 -24.55
C ALA A 348 -13.62 8.06 -23.71
N PRO A 349 -12.73 8.09 -22.71
CA PRO A 349 -12.16 9.28 -22.06
C PRO A 349 -10.79 9.72 -22.62
N GLY A 350 -10.32 9.13 -23.73
CA GLY A 350 -9.01 9.40 -24.32
C GLY A 350 -7.99 8.27 -24.12
N PHE A 351 -8.41 7.14 -23.53
CA PHE A 351 -7.56 5.98 -23.31
C PHE A 351 -8.33 4.66 -23.42
N ASP A 352 -7.61 3.60 -23.80
CA ASP A 352 -8.05 2.20 -23.69
C ASP A 352 -7.08 1.44 -22.77
N VAL A 353 -7.61 0.50 -21.98
CA VAL A 353 -6.82 -0.41 -21.14
C VAL A 353 -6.65 -1.73 -21.88
N LEU A 354 -5.41 -2.20 -21.95
CA LEU A 354 -5.06 -3.46 -22.61
C LEU A 354 -5.27 -4.65 -21.67
N PRO A 355 -5.82 -5.77 -22.16
CA PRO A 355 -5.88 -7.00 -21.39
C PRO A 355 -4.48 -7.61 -21.26
N PHE A 356 -4.22 -8.25 -20.12
CA PHE A 356 -3.03 -9.08 -19.98
C PHE A 356 -3.22 -10.42 -20.71
N PRO A 357 -2.25 -10.86 -21.54
CA PRO A 357 -2.30 -12.20 -22.11
C PRO A 357 -2.13 -13.26 -21.01
N ALA A 358 -2.68 -14.46 -21.23
CA ALA A 358 -2.56 -15.57 -20.26
C ALA A 358 -1.10 -15.98 -19.99
N SER A 359 -0.20 -15.72 -20.93
CA SER A 359 1.24 -15.97 -20.80
C SER A 359 2.03 -14.82 -20.16
N PHE A 360 1.36 -13.78 -19.65
CA PHE A 360 2.06 -12.66 -19.01
C PHE A 360 2.73 -13.15 -17.70
N PRO A 361 4.02 -12.86 -17.49
CA PRO A 361 4.75 -13.42 -16.35
C PRO A 361 4.28 -12.85 -15.01
N HIS A 362 4.32 -13.67 -13.98
CA HIS A 362 3.98 -13.30 -12.60
C HIS A 362 4.93 -13.97 -11.60
N MET A 363 4.97 -13.42 -10.39
CA MET A 363 5.71 -13.99 -9.26
C MET A 363 4.89 -15.09 -8.58
N ASN A 364 5.29 -15.58 -7.39
CA ASN A 364 4.57 -16.65 -6.70
C ASN A 364 3.10 -16.31 -6.38
N SER A 365 2.79 -15.02 -6.20
CA SER A 365 1.42 -14.51 -6.18
C SER A 365 0.96 -14.20 -7.60
N GLU A 366 -0.09 -14.87 -8.08
CA GLU A 366 -0.59 -14.74 -9.46
C GLU A 366 -0.99 -13.31 -9.86
N TRP A 367 -1.45 -12.52 -8.89
CA TRP A 367 -1.81 -11.11 -9.11
C TRP A 367 -0.57 -10.23 -9.32
N LEU A 368 0.61 -10.67 -8.88
CA LEU A 368 1.86 -9.91 -8.91
C LEU A 368 2.58 -10.13 -10.25
N ARG A 369 2.02 -9.51 -11.28
CA ARG A 369 2.54 -9.54 -12.64
C ARG A 369 3.85 -8.75 -12.75
N ILE A 370 4.81 -9.29 -13.49
CA ILE A 370 6.14 -8.67 -13.61
C ILE A 370 6.09 -7.54 -14.65
N GLY A 371 6.28 -6.31 -14.20
CA GLY A 371 6.38 -5.12 -15.06
C GLY A 371 7.17 -4.01 -14.36
N PRO A 372 8.51 -4.10 -14.31
CA PRO A 372 9.36 -3.21 -13.52
C PRO A 372 9.19 -1.72 -13.82
N GLU A 373 8.86 -1.36 -15.06
CA GLU A 373 8.59 0.02 -15.49
C GLU A 373 7.44 0.69 -14.73
N THR A 374 6.59 -0.10 -14.04
CA THR A 374 5.54 0.44 -13.18
C THR A 374 6.08 1.37 -12.10
N ILE A 375 7.22 1.04 -11.49
CA ILE A 375 7.82 1.86 -10.41
C ILE A 375 8.56 3.10 -10.97
N TYR A 376 8.74 3.18 -12.29
CA TYR A 376 9.16 4.40 -12.96
C TYR A 376 7.96 5.29 -13.32
N TRP A 377 6.96 4.73 -13.99
CA TRP A 377 5.83 5.49 -14.54
C TRP A 377 4.83 5.95 -13.47
N VAL A 378 4.46 5.10 -12.53
CA VAL A 378 3.40 5.39 -11.56
C VAL A 378 3.71 6.61 -10.68
N PRO A 379 4.87 6.74 -9.99
CA PRO A 379 5.14 7.93 -9.19
C PRO A 379 5.29 9.19 -10.05
N ARG A 380 5.81 9.07 -11.28
CA ARG A 380 5.92 10.18 -12.23
C ARG A 380 4.54 10.73 -12.63
N LEU A 381 3.62 9.84 -13.00
CA LEU A 381 2.26 10.20 -13.38
C LEU A 381 1.51 10.79 -12.19
N ALA A 382 1.61 10.18 -11.00
CA ALA A 382 0.99 10.70 -9.79
C ALA A 382 1.48 12.11 -9.43
N ALA A 383 2.80 12.32 -9.44
CA ALA A 383 3.41 13.63 -9.20
C ALA A 383 2.90 14.70 -10.18
N LYS A 384 2.80 14.36 -11.47
CA LYS A 384 2.31 15.28 -12.49
C LYS A 384 0.82 15.60 -12.36
N VAL A 385 -0.01 14.58 -12.16
CA VAL A 385 -1.48 14.72 -12.10
C VAL A 385 -1.90 15.57 -10.89
N TRP A 386 -1.33 15.29 -9.72
CA TRP A 386 -1.74 15.93 -8.47
C TRP A 386 -0.73 16.94 -7.91
N LYS A 387 0.33 17.27 -8.66
CA LYS A 387 1.40 18.20 -8.25
C LYS A 387 2.04 17.82 -6.90
N ILE A 388 2.27 16.52 -6.71
CA ILE A 388 2.90 15.98 -5.49
C ILE A 388 4.39 16.25 -5.55
N ASP A 389 4.97 16.81 -4.49
CA ASP A 389 6.39 17.18 -4.40
C ASP A 389 7.22 16.27 -3.46
N THR A 390 6.54 15.36 -2.75
CA THR A 390 7.14 14.40 -1.83
C THR A 390 6.40 13.05 -1.91
N ILE A 391 7.06 12.05 -2.48
CA ILE A 391 6.56 10.68 -2.59
C ILE A 391 7.44 9.73 -1.78
N TYR A 392 6.82 8.78 -1.08
CA TYR A 392 7.49 7.60 -0.56
C TYR A 392 6.93 6.37 -1.28
N ILE A 393 7.80 5.48 -1.76
CA ILE A 393 7.37 4.13 -2.13
C ILE A 393 7.15 3.40 -0.80
N SER A 394 5.91 3.38 -0.31
CA SER A 394 5.59 2.90 1.04
C SER A 394 5.55 1.38 1.15
N GLU A 395 5.36 0.69 0.02
CA GLU A 395 5.53 -0.75 -0.14
C GLU A 395 5.94 -1.09 -1.58
N ASN A 396 6.93 -1.96 -1.72
CA ASN A 396 7.25 -2.69 -2.96
C ASN A 396 8.00 -3.98 -2.58
N GLY A 397 7.67 -5.09 -3.24
CA GLY A 397 8.32 -6.36 -2.98
C GLY A 397 7.65 -7.51 -3.72
N THR A 398 8.03 -8.74 -3.39
CA THR A 398 7.50 -9.93 -4.04
C THR A 398 7.44 -11.14 -3.12
N SER A 399 6.44 -11.99 -3.37
CA SER A 399 6.40 -13.35 -2.84
C SER A 399 7.29 -14.29 -3.64
N SER A 400 7.86 -15.27 -2.94
CA SER A 400 8.63 -16.39 -3.48
C SER A 400 8.30 -17.67 -2.69
N SER A 401 8.77 -18.83 -3.14
CA SER A 401 8.67 -20.09 -2.38
C SER A 401 9.55 -20.09 -1.13
N ASP A 402 10.70 -19.41 -1.19
CA ASP A 402 11.63 -19.20 -0.08
C ASP A 402 12.00 -20.48 0.69
N GLU A 403 12.24 -21.55 -0.06
CA GLU A 403 12.62 -22.86 0.47
C GLU A 403 14.04 -22.84 1.07
N LEU A 404 14.21 -23.59 2.17
CA LEU A 404 15.51 -23.81 2.79
C LEU A 404 16.27 -24.85 1.97
N ALA A 405 17.44 -24.48 1.45
CA ALA A 405 18.35 -25.41 0.81
C ALA A 405 19.02 -26.34 1.83
N ALA A 406 19.66 -27.41 1.35
CA ALA A 406 20.34 -28.40 2.19
C ALA A 406 21.48 -27.82 3.06
N ASP A 407 22.03 -26.66 2.68
CA ASP A 407 23.05 -25.92 3.44
C ASP A 407 22.45 -24.92 4.44
N GLY A 408 21.11 -24.94 4.64
CA GLY A 408 20.41 -24.09 5.60
C GLY A 408 20.14 -22.66 5.12
N LYS A 409 20.39 -22.34 3.84
CA LYS A 409 20.18 -21.00 3.28
C LYS A 409 18.91 -20.91 2.44
N VAL A 410 18.39 -19.69 2.31
CA VAL A 410 17.32 -19.37 1.34
C VAL A 410 17.92 -18.46 0.27
N TYR A 411 17.91 -18.91 -0.98
CA TYR A 411 18.62 -18.23 -2.07
C TYR A 411 17.81 -17.15 -2.80
N ASP A 412 16.48 -17.24 -2.76
CA ASP A 412 15.50 -16.24 -3.27
C ASP A 412 15.95 -15.36 -4.47
N LEU A 413 16.51 -16.02 -5.49
CA LEU A 413 17.10 -15.34 -6.65
C LEU A 413 16.06 -14.60 -7.49
N ASP A 414 14.82 -15.07 -7.46
CA ASP A 414 13.65 -14.43 -8.06
C ASP A 414 13.32 -13.10 -7.36
N ARG A 415 13.40 -13.02 -6.02
CA ARG A 415 13.29 -11.76 -5.27
C ARG A 415 14.42 -10.80 -5.61
N ILE A 416 15.66 -11.29 -5.70
CA ILE A 416 16.80 -10.46 -6.12
C ILE A 416 16.60 -9.93 -7.55
N SER A 417 16.11 -10.78 -8.46
CA SER A 417 15.79 -10.38 -9.84
C SER A 417 14.70 -9.29 -9.85
N PHE A 418 13.62 -9.47 -9.10
CA PHE A 418 12.56 -8.48 -8.96
C PHE A 418 13.11 -7.15 -8.45
N LEU A 419 13.80 -7.16 -7.30
CA LEU A 419 14.33 -5.94 -6.68
C LEU A 419 15.33 -5.24 -7.59
N ARG A 420 16.24 -5.97 -8.23
CA ARG A 420 17.20 -5.39 -9.19
C ARG A 420 16.50 -4.66 -10.32
N ASN A 421 15.49 -5.28 -10.94
CA ASN A 421 14.81 -4.66 -12.08
C ASN A 421 13.95 -3.46 -11.66
N TYR A 422 13.23 -3.55 -10.55
CA TYR A 422 12.38 -2.45 -10.07
C TYR A 422 13.21 -1.28 -9.54
N LEU A 423 14.26 -1.54 -8.76
CA LEU A 423 15.13 -0.48 -8.24
C LEU A 423 15.90 0.24 -9.36
N THR A 424 16.26 -0.44 -10.46
CA THR A 424 16.81 0.22 -11.66
C THR A 424 15.82 1.23 -12.25
N GLN A 425 14.54 0.87 -12.36
CA GLN A 425 13.50 1.78 -12.85
C GLN A 425 13.21 2.92 -11.87
N LEU A 426 13.29 2.67 -10.57
CA LEU A 426 13.15 3.72 -9.57
C LEU A 426 14.34 4.70 -9.58
N GLN A 427 15.57 4.19 -9.69
CA GLN A 427 16.77 5.03 -9.80
C GLN A 427 16.67 5.94 -11.04
N ARG A 428 16.21 5.39 -12.17
CA ARG A 428 15.90 6.19 -13.37
C ARG A 428 14.87 7.28 -13.06
N ALA A 429 13.75 6.96 -12.41
CA ALA A 429 12.73 7.94 -12.08
C ALA A 429 13.29 9.08 -11.23
N THR A 430 14.08 8.77 -10.20
CA THR A 430 14.70 9.77 -9.34
C THR A 430 15.76 10.61 -10.06
N ALA A 431 16.54 10.00 -10.94
CA ALA A 431 17.53 10.72 -11.76
C ALA A 431 16.85 11.70 -12.74
N GLU A 432 15.64 11.39 -13.19
CA GLU A 432 14.81 12.27 -14.02
C GLU A 432 13.97 13.28 -13.19
N GLY A 433 14.21 13.38 -11.88
CA GLY A 433 13.60 14.39 -11.02
C GLY A 433 12.20 14.05 -10.49
N VAL A 434 11.74 12.80 -10.61
CA VAL A 434 10.50 12.37 -9.95
C VAL A 434 10.70 12.49 -8.43
N PRO A 435 9.78 13.11 -7.68
CA PRO A 435 10.00 13.52 -6.28
C PRO A 435 9.89 12.38 -5.26
N VAL A 436 10.46 11.22 -5.56
CA VAL A 436 10.54 10.09 -4.62
C VAL A 436 11.68 10.36 -3.63
N ARG A 437 11.36 10.34 -2.34
CA ARG A 437 12.29 10.60 -1.23
C ARG A 437 12.68 9.37 -0.44
N GLY A 438 12.03 8.24 -0.69
CA GLY A 438 12.39 6.99 -0.03
C GLY A 438 11.63 5.77 -0.54
N TYR A 439 12.11 4.62 -0.12
CA TYR A 439 11.63 3.30 -0.50
C TYR A 439 11.57 2.37 0.72
N PHE A 440 10.40 1.76 0.92
CA PHE A 440 10.13 0.78 1.96
C PHE A 440 9.85 -0.58 1.33
N LEU A 441 10.75 -1.53 1.56
CA LEU A 441 10.61 -2.89 1.06
C LEU A 441 9.52 -3.64 1.83
N TRP A 442 8.56 -4.21 1.11
CA TRP A 442 7.57 -5.16 1.65
C TRP A 442 8.07 -6.60 1.47
N SER A 443 8.52 -7.29 2.52
CA SER A 443 8.51 -6.91 3.94
C SER A 443 9.86 -7.15 4.61
N LEU A 444 10.01 -6.67 5.85
CA LEU A 444 11.16 -7.03 6.68
C LEU A 444 11.28 -8.56 6.80
N MET A 445 10.19 -9.23 7.15
CA MET A 445 10.15 -10.67 7.41
C MET A 445 8.88 -11.30 6.87
N ASP A 446 8.92 -12.61 6.60
CA ASP A 446 7.72 -13.40 6.28
C ASP A 446 6.69 -13.21 7.38
N ASN A 447 5.41 -13.17 7.03
CA ASN A 447 4.35 -12.81 7.96
C ASN A 447 3.02 -13.44 7.55
N PHE A 448 1.96 -13.18 8.32
CA PHE A 448 0.60 -13.59 7.97
C PHE A 448 0.07 -12.74 6.80
N GLU A 449 0.08 -13.28 5.59
CA GLU A 449 -0.31 -12.59 4.34
C GLU A 449 -1.83 -12.70 4.11
N TRP A 450 -2.60 -12.15 5.05
CA TRP A 450 -4.04 -11.95 4.94
C TRP A 450 -4.80 -13.26 4.63
N ILE A 451 -5.61 -13.29 3.58
CA ILE A 451 -6.37 -14.49 3.16
C ILE A 451 -5.47 -15.67 2.75
N PHE A 452 -4.19 -15.44 2.48
CA PHE A 452 -3.23 -16.49 2.13
C PHE A 452 -2.56 -17.11 3.35
N GLY A 453 -2.83 -16.61 4.56
CA GLY A 453 -2.19 -17.10 5.77
C GLY A 453 -0.67 -17.02 5.68
N PHE A 454 0.03 -18.10 5.99
CA PHE A 454 1.50 -18.17 5.96
C PHE A 454 2.08 -18.73 4.66
N GLU A 455 1.25 -19.02 3.65
CA GLU A 455 1.70 -19.63 2.40
C GLU A 455 2.55 -18.69 1.53
N LYS A 456 2.29 -17.38 1.59
CA LYS A 456 2.97 -16.38 0.74
C LYS A 456 4.06 -15.67 1.52
N ARG A 457 5.32 -15.88 1.12
CA ARG A 457 6.51 -15.36 1.81
C ARG A 457 7.06 -14.12 1.11
N PHE A 458 6.90 -12.95 1.72
CA PHE A 458 7.35 -11.65 1.18
C PHE A 458 8.66 -11.12 1.79
N GLY A 459 9.11 -11.67 2.91
CA GLY A 459 10.13 -11.05 3.74
C GLY A 459 11.55 -11.14 3.20
N LEU A 460 12.43 -10.26 3.67
CA LEU A 460 13.88 -10.47 3.57
C LEU A 460 14.40 -11.53 4.54
N TYR A 461 13.74 -11.66 5.70
CA TYR A 461 14.02 -12.70 6.67
C TYR A 461 12.94 -13.78 6.60
N ARG A 462 13.35 -15.04 6.42
CA ARG A 462 12.47 -16.20 6.54
C ARG A 462 12.09 -16.35 8.01
N VAL A 463 10.79 -16.42 8.30
CA VAL A 463 10.30 -16.80 9.63
C VAL A 463 9.95 -18.28 9.62
N ASP A 464 10.48 -18.99 10.59
CA ASP A 464 10.02 -20.32 10.96
C ASP A 464 8.84 -20.16 11.92
N PHE A 465 7.61 -20.41 11.46
CA PHE A 465 6.42 -20.05 12.25
C PHE A 465 6.21 -20.95 13.49
N ASP A 466 6.82 -22.13 13.54
CA ASP A 466 6.78 -23.03 14.69
C ASP A 466 7.73 -22.54 15.79
N THR A 467 9.01 -22.35 15.43
CA THR A 467 10.09 -21.99 16.36
C THR A 467 10.24 -20.49 16.58
N GLN A 468 9.67 -19.69 15.69
CA GLN A 468 9.79 -18.23 15.60
C GLN A 468 11.20 -17.73 15.26
N GLY A 469 12.08 -18.60 14.76
CA GLY A 469 13.42 -18.23 14.30
C GLY A 469 13.38 -17.37 13.03
N ARG A 470 14.25 -16.35 12.96
CA ARG A 470 14.45 -15.51 11.76
C ARG A 470 15.74 -15.90 11.07
N VAL A 471 15.66 -16.28 9.80
CA VAL A 471 16.82 -16.66 8.96
C VAL A 471 16.96 -15.66 7.81
N PRO A 472 18.12 -14.99 7.63
CA PRO A 472 18.30 -14.09 6.50
C PRO A 472 18.27 -14.85 5.17
N LYS A 473 17.51 -14.34 4.21
CA LYS A 473 17.56 -14.80 2.82
C LYS A 473 18.71 -14.12 2.08
N LEU A 474 19.08 -14.61 0.89
CA LEU A 474 20.17 -14.00 0.12
C LEU A 474 19.85 -12.54 -0.27
N SER A 475 18.59 -12.22 -0.49
CA SER A 475 18.13 -10.84 -0.75
C SER A 475 18.50 -9.83 0.35
N VAL A 476 18.72 -10.25 1.61
CA VAL A 476 19.27 -9.39 2.68
C VAL A 476 20.63 -8.81 2.26
N SER A 477 21.51 -9.66 1.73
CA SER A 477 22.86 -9.24 1.32
C SER A 477 22.80 -8.32 0.11
N PHE A 478 21.93 -8.63 -0.85
CA PHE A 478 21.71 -7.79 -2.03
C PHE A 478 21.17 -6.40 -1.63
N TYR A 479 20.14 -6.35 -0.78
CA TYR A 479 19.52 -5.09 -0.40
C TYR A 479 20.45 -4.22 0.44
N ARG A 480 21.21 -4.83 1.37
CA ARG A 480 22.26 -4.14 2.14
C ARG A 480 23.32 -3.48 1.24
N ASP A 481 23.74 -4.16 0.17
CA ASP A 481 24.70 -3.61 -0.80
C ASP A 481 24.12 -2.40 -1.54
N VAL A 482 22.87 -2.48 -1.99
CA VAL A 482 22.16 -1.34 -2.61
C VAL A 482 22.09 -0.14 -1.68
N ILE A 483 21.72 -0.36 -0.41
CA ILE A 483 21.61 0.70 0.61
C ILE A 483 22.98 1.33 0.89
N ALA A 484 24.01 0.52 1.09
CA ALA A 484 25.36 0.99 1.39
C ALA A 484 25.95 1.85 0.26
N ARG A 485 25.63 1.51 -0.99
CA ARG A 485 26.02 2.30 -2.17
C ARG A 485 25.08 3.46 -2.48
N ASN A 486 23.90 3.47 -1.88
CA ASN A 486 22.77 4.31 -2.29
C ASN A 486 22.52 4.23 -3.81
N ALA A 487 22.66 3.03 -4.41
CA ALA A 487 22.60 2.85 -5.87
C ALA A 487 22.35 1.39 -6.28
N ILE A 488 21.80 1.19 -7.48
CA ILE A 488 21.71 -0.13 -8.15
C ILE A 488 22.68 -0.21 -9.34
N GLY A 489 23.45 -1.30 -9.44
CA GLY A 489 24.19 -1.66 -10.65
C GLY A 489 25.47 -0.85 -10.96
N ILE A 490 26.24 -0.46 -9.95
CA ILE A 490 27.57 0.16 -10.10
C ILE A 490 28.68 -0.86 -9.85
#